data_AF-A0A2N2ZCG7-F1
#
_entry.id   AF-A0A2N2ZCG7-F1
#
_cell.length_a   1.000
_cell.length_b   1.000
_cell.length_c   1.000
_cell.angle_alpha   90.00
_cell.angle_beta   90.00
_cell.angle_gamma   90.00
#
_symmetry.space_group_name_H-M   'P 1'
#
loop_
_entity.id
_entity.type
_entity.pdbx_description
1 polymer ?
#
loop_
_entity_poly.entity_id
_entity_poly.type
_entity_poly.pdbx_seq_one_letter_code
_entity_poly.pdbx_strand_id
1 'polypeptide(L)'
;MVIYLILLVLFSYVCYNFLHKYIAKKNHEALAEEKKTKKLLELEIAQLKLKTENKKITKDRDFLEENIIEKSKELANYTLMLSQKKKMFSEMQEDLKQLRPTLKSDESRKKVTEIFQKLHQNKIGEEYMEIFDVNFEKIHHNFFEKLKRINPTFTQRELRLCAFIKMNMLNKEISSLLNISTRGVESARYRVRKKLNVTHDDNLVAFLENLDKKK
;
A
#
# COMPACT_ATOMS: atom_id res chain seq x y z
N MET A 1 84.62 44.74 -26.66
CA MET A 1 83.90 44.98 -25.39
C MET A 1 82.41 45.28 -25.59
N VAL A 2 82.03 46.31 -26.34
CA VAL A 2 80.60 46.72 -26.51
C VAL A 2 79.71 45.61 -27.11
N ILE A 3 80.18 44.89 -28.13
CA ILE A 3 79.41 43.81 -28.78
C ILE A 3 79.08 42.67 -27.80
N TYR A 4 80.02 42.32 -26.91
CA TYR A 4 79.79 41.28 -25.90
C TYR A 4 78.74 41.71 -24.86
N LEU A 5 78.68 43.00 -24.50
CA LEU A 5 77.65 43.53 -23.61
C LEU A 5 76.26 43.45 -24.26
N ILE A 6 76.16 43.80 -25.55
CA ILE A 6 74.90 43.71 -26.31
C ILE A 6 74.43 42.25 -26.38
N LEU A 7 75.32 41.31 -26.72
CA LEU A 7 75.00 39.89 -26.77
C LEU A 7 74.56 39.35 -25.41
N LEU A 8 75.18 39.80 -24.31
CA LEU A 8 74.83 39.39 -22.96
C LEU A 8 73.44 39.88 -22.56
N VAL A 9 73.09 41.13 -22.89
CA VAL A 9 71.75 41.67 -22.64
C VAL A 9 70.69 40.94 -23.47
N LEU A 10 70.99 40.66 -24.74
CA LEU A 10 70.08 39.94 -25.64
C LEU A 10 69.88 38.49 -25.16
N PHE A 11 70.95 37.83 -24.73
CA PHE A 11 70.88 36.51 -24.12
C PHE A 11 70.08 36.51 -22.82
N SER A 12 70.32 37.47 -21.93
CA SER A 12 69.56 37.64 -20.69
C SER A 12 68.07 37.86 -20.96
N TYR A 13 67.72 38.68 -21.95
CA TYR A 13 66.34 38.93 -22.36
C TYR A 13 65.66 37.68 -22.95
N VAL A 14 66.36 36.93 -23.80
CA VAL A 14 65.86 35.66 -24.37
C VAL A 14 65.68 34.62 -23.26
N CYS A 15 66.65 34.47 -22.37
CA CYS A 15 66.56 33.59 -21.20
C CYS A 15 65.39 33.97 -20.29
N TYR A 16 65.22 35.26 -19.99
CA TYR A 16 64.10 35.75 -19.18
C TYR A 16 62.75 35.38 -19.82
N ASN A 17 62.57 35.64 -21.11
CA ASN A 17 61.33 35.31 -21.83
C ASN A 17 61.10 33.80 -21.89
N PHE A 18 62.15 33.00 -22.05
CA PHE A 18 62.06 31.54 -22.07
C PHE A 18 61.65 30.99 -20.69
N LEU A 19 62.27 31.48 -19.61
CA LEU A 19 61.92 31.12 -18.24
C LEU A 19 60.49 31.54 -17.90
N HIS A 20 60.09 32.76 -18.27
CA HIS A 20 58.74 33.25 -18.04
C HIS A 20 57.69 32.40 -18.76
N LYS A 21 57.91 32.03 -20.03
CA LYS A 21 57.03 31.12 -20.77
C LYS A 21 56.99 29.71 -20.18
N TYR A 22 58.13 29.18 -19.75
CA TYR A 22 58.22 27.87 -19.11
C TYR A 22 57.40 27.81 -17.80
N ILE A 23 57.55 28.83 -16.95
CA ILE A 23 56.79 28.96 -15.70
C ILE A 23 55.29 29.12 -15.97
N ALA A 24 54.91 29.98 -16.91
CA ALA A 24 53.50 30.18 -17.28
C ALA A 24 52.84 28.88 -17.75
N LYS A 25 53.52 28.09 -18.59
CA LYS A 25 53.01 26.79 -19.06
C LYS A 25 52.80 25.82 -17.90
N LYS A 26 53.79 25.67 -17.01
CA LYS A 26 53.71 24.80 -15.84
C LYS A 26 52.57 25.21 -14.89
N ASN A 27 52.37 26.51 -14.69
CA ASN A 27 51.27 27.03 -13.89
C ASN A 27 49.89 26.78 -14.53
N HIS A 28 49.77 26.90 -15.85
CA HIS A 28 48.54 26.55 -16.58
C HIS A 28 48.19 25.06 -16.49
N GLU A 29 49.19 24.18 -16.61
CA GLU A 29 49.01 22.73 -16.43
C GLU A 29 48.55 22.39 -15.01
N ALA A 30 49.22 22.96 -13.99
CA ALA A 30 48.83 22.78 -12.59
C ALA A 30 47.39 23.24 -12.30
N LEU A 31 46.97 24.39 -12.86
CA LEU A 31 45.61 24.88 -12.72
C LEU A 31 44.58 23.97 -13.42
N ALA A 32 44.94 23.40 -14.58
CA ALA A 32 44.08 22.46 -15.29
C ALA A 32 43.93 21.14 -14.51
N GLU A 33 44.99 20.65 -13.88
CA GLU A 33 44.95 19.49 -12.98
C GLU A 33 44.10 19.77 -11.73
N GLU A 34 44.26 20.94 -11.09
CA GLU A 34 43.47 21.35 -9.94
C GLU A 34 41.97 21.42 -10.26
N LYS A 35 41.61 21.94 -11.45
CA LYS A 35 40.21 21.95 -11.90
C LYS A 35 39.66 20.53 -12.11
N LYS A 36 40.47 19.63 -12.66
CA LYS A 36 40.09 18.22 -12.85
C LYS A 36 39.88 17.52 -11.52
N THR A 37 40.78 17.72 -10.54
CA THR A 37 40.67 17.10 -9.21
C THR A 37 39.46 17.63 -8.45
N LYS A 38 39.19 18.94 -8.48
CA LYS A 38 37.96 19.53 -7.90
C LYS A 38 36.70 18.93 -8.50
N LYS A 39 36.64 18.83 -9.84
CA LYS A 39 35.49 18.24 -10.53
C LYS A 39 35.29 16.76 -10.19
N LEU A 40 36.39 16.01 -10.04
CA LEU A 40 36.34 14.60 -9.61
C LEU A 40 35.80 14.48 -8.18
N LEU A 41 36.27 15.32 -7.27
CA LEU A 41 35.79 15.36 -5.89
C LEU A 41 34.30 15.74 -5.81
N GLU A 42 33.84 16.71 -6.59
CA GLU A 42 32.42 17.08 -6.67
C GLU A 42 31.55 15.91 -7.15
N LEU A 43 32.01 15.17 -8.17
CA LEU A 43 31.33 13.98 -8.66
C LEU A 43 31.26 12.88 -7.59
N GLU A 44 32.34 12.65 -6.86
CA GLU A 44 32.37 11.67 -5.76
C GLU A 44 31.41 12.05 -4.63
N ILE A 45 31.38 13.32 -4.22
CA ILE A 45 30.43 13.82 -3.23
C ILE A 45 28.99 13.64 -3.71
N ALA A 46 28.70 13.94 -4.99
CA ALA A 46 27.37 13.73 -5.56
C ALA A 46 26.96 12.25 -5.56
N GLN A 47 27.88 11.34 -5.91
CA GLN A 47 27.64 9.89 -5.85
C GLN A 47 27.38 9.40 -4.42
N LEU A 48 28.14 9.89 -3.44
CA LEU A 48 27.94 9.54 -2.02
C LEU A 48 26.60 10.03 -1.50
N LYS A 49 26.18 11.25 -1.87
CA LYS A 49 24.85 11.77 -1.54
C LYS A 49 23.74 10.90 -2.12
N LEU A 50 23.81 10.60 -3.43
CA LEU A 50 22.84 9.73 -4.10
C LEU A 50 22.77 8.33 -3.47
N LYS A 51 23.92 7.73 -3.13
CA LYS A 51 23.97 6.43 -2.46
C LYS A 51 23.29 6.47 -1.08
N THR A 52 23.46 7.58 -0.36
CA THR A 52 22.85 7.78 0.96
C THR A 52 21.34 7.98 0.87
N GLU A 53 20.89 8.80 -0.08
CA GLU A 53 19.46 8.99 -0.37
C GLU A 53 18.79 7.69 -0.78
N ASN A 54 19.39 6.95 -1.72
CA ASN A 54 18.87 5.64 -2.13
C ASN A 54 18.76 4.68 -0.95
N LYS A 55 19.79 4.63 -0.08
CA LYS A 55 19.76 3.78 1.13
C LYS A 55 18.66 4.20 2.11
N LYS A 56 18.33 5.50 2.18
CA LYS A 56 17.22 6.00 3.00
C LYS A 56 15.89 5.59 2.40
N ILE A 57 15.71 5.79 1.09
CA ILE A 57 14.51 5.39 0.36
C ILE A 57 14.24 3.89 0.50
N THR A 58 15.28 3.04 0.38
CA THR A 58 15.11 1.59 0.56
C THR A 58 14.67 1.24 1.97
N LYS A 59 15.27 1.87 3.00
CA LYS A 59 14.86 1.64 4.39
C LYS A 59 13.41 2.07 4.66
N ASP A 60 13.03 3.24 4.16
CA ASP A 60 11.67 3.74 4.31
C ASP A 60 10.67 2.81 3.62
N ARG A 61 11.03 2.28 2.43
CA ARG A 61 10.23 1.30 1.70
C ARG A 61 10.09 -0.01 2.47
N ASP A 62 11.17 -0.56 2.98
CA ASP A 62 11.18 -1.82 3.74
C ASP A 62 10.35 -1.68 5.03
N PHE A 63 10.50 -0.55 5.74
CA PHE A 63 9.70 -0.23 6.92
C PHE A 63 8.20 -0.12 6.58
N LEU A 64 7.85 0.54 5.47
CA LEU A 64 6.46 0.63 5.02
C LEU A 64 5.88 -0.74 4.65
N GLU A 65 6.64 -1.59 3.95
CA GLU A 65 6.23 -2.95 3.61
C GLU A 65 6.00 -3.80 4.87
N GLU A 66 6.89 -3.71 5.85
CA GLU A 66 6.74 -4.41 7.14
C GLU A 66 5.47 -3.95 7.89
N ASN A 67 5.23 -2.64 7.96
CA ASN A 67 4.00 -2.10 8.57
C ASN A 67 2.74 -2.57 7.84
N ILE A 68 2.75 -2.64 6.51
CA ILE A 68 1.61 -3.16 5.74
C ILE A 68 1.35 -4.63 6.08
N ILE A 69 2.41 -5.45 6.15
CA ILE A 69 2.30 -6.88 6.50
C ILE A 69 1.76 -7.03 7.93
N GLU A 70 2.25 -6.23 8.88
CA GLU A 70 1.79 -6.25 10.27
C GLU A 70 0.31 -5.89 10.37
N LYS A 71 -0.11 -4.78 9.72
CA LYS A 71 -1.52 -4.36 9.70
C LYS A 71 -2.43 -5.39 9.03
N SER A 72 -1.95 -6.04 7.96
CA SER A 72 -2.68 -7.14 7.31
C SER A 72 -2.83 -8.34 8.25
N LYS A 73 -1.80 -8.68 9.02
CA LYS A 73 -1.82 -9.78 9.99
C LYS A 73 -2.76 -9.48 11.16
N GLU A 74 -2.73 -8.26 11.69
CA GLU A 74 -3.68 -7.79 12.70
C GLU A 74 -5.12 -7.93 12.20
N LEU A 75 -5.39 -7.50 10.97
CA LEU A 75 -6.72 -7.61 10.36
C LEU A 75 -7.17 -9.06 10.15
N ALA A 76 -6.26 -9.94 9.71
CA ALA A 76 -6.55 -11.36 9.54
C ALA A 76 -6.85 -12.04 10.89
N ASN A 77 -6.05 -11.76 11.93
CA ASN A 77 -6.28 -12.26 13.28
C ASN A 77 -7.61 -11.77 13.86
N TYR A 78 -7.92 -10.49 13.68
CA TYR A 78 -9.19 -9.92 14.09
C TYR A 78 -10.37 -10.60 13.38
N THR A 79 -10.24 -10.82 12.07
CA THR A 79 -11.23 -11.54 11.26
C THR A 79 -11.44 -12.98 11.74
N LEU A 80 -10.36 -13.70 12.06
CA LEU A 80 -10.42 -15.06 12.58
C LEU A 80 -11.13 -15.12 13.95
N MET A 81 -10.75 -14.23 14.88
CA MET A 81 -11.37 -14.14 16.19
C MET A 81 -12.87 -13.84 16.09
N LEU A 82 -13.25 -12.95 15.18
CA LEU A 82 -14.65 -12.62 14.92
C LEU A 82 -15.42 -13.79 14.29
N SER A 83 -14.81 -14.53 13.36
CA SER A 83 -15.39 -15.73 12.78
C SER A 83 -15.65 -16.79 13.85
N GLN A 84 -14.73 -16.97 14.81
CA GLN A 84 -14.91 -17.88 15.93
C GLN A 84 -16.06 -17.44 16.85
N LYS A 85 -16.12 -16.16 17.21
CA LYS A 85 -17.24 -15.60 18.01
C LYS A 85 -18.58 -15.79 17.31
N LYS A 86 -18.63 -15.57 15.98
CA LYS A 86 -19.85 -15.80 15.18
C LYS A 86 -20.25 -17.27 15.18
N LYS A 87 -19.30 -18.20 15.03
CA LYS A 87 -19.57 -19.63 15.09
C LYS A 87 -20.18 -20.03 16.43
N MET A 88 -19.58 -19.57 17.53
CA MET A 88 -20.09 -19.80 18.89
C MET A 88 -21.52 -19.26 19.07
N PHE A 89 -21.81 -18.09 18.51
CA PHE A 89 -23.15 -17.50 18.57
C PHE A 89 -24.19 -18.32 17.77
N SER A 90 -23.82 -18.81 16.59
CA SER A 90 -24.67 -19.71 15.79
C SER A 90 -24.88 -21.06 16.48
N GLU A 91 -23.85 -21.63 17.09
CA GLU A 91 -23.95 -22.87 17.88
C GLU A 91 -24.94 -22.67 19.04
N MET A 92 -24.81 -21.57 19.80
CA MET A 92 -25.77 -21.22 20.87
C MET A 92 -27.21 -21.06 20.36
N GLN A 93 -27.41 -20.48 19.18
CA GLN A 93 -28.74 -20.34 18.59
C GLN A 93 -29.35 -21.70 18.22
N GLU A 94 -28.55 -22.61 17.69
CA GLU A 94 -29.01 -23.95 17.34
C GLU A 94 -29.32 -24.77 18.61
N ASP A 95 -28.50 -24.66 19.64
CA ASP A 95 -28.74 -25.29 20.95
C ASP A 95 -30.07 -24.82 21.57
N LEU A 96 -30.35 -23.51 21.54
CA LEU A 96 -31.62 -22.95 22.04
C LEU A 96 -32.82 -23.43 21.23
N LYS A 97 -32.65 -23.59 19.91
CA LYS A 97 -33.70 -24.08 19.00
C LYS A 97 -34.01 -25.56 19.26
N GLN A 98 -32.99 -26.37 19.55
CA GLN A 98 -33.14 -27.78 19.94
C GLN A 98 -33.71 -27.94 21.36
N LEU A 99 -33.40 -27.01 22.27
CA LEU A 99 -33.92 -27.00 23.64
C LEU A 99 -35.41 -26.65 23.70
N ARG A 100 -35.89 -25.73 22.86
CA ARG A 100 -37.30 -25.29 22.87
C ARG A 100 -38.34 -26.43 22.85
N PRO A 101 -38.26 -27.44 21.96
CA PRO A 101 -39.24 -28.53 21.93
C PRO A 101 -39.16 -29.50 23.13
N THR A 102 -38.03 -29.57 23.85
CA THR A 102 -37.87 -30.47 25.00
C THR A 102 -38.46 -29.91 26.29
N LEU A 103 -38.77 -28.61 26.32
CA LEU A 103 -39.38 -27.94 27.48
C LEU A 103 -40.86 -28.30 27.62
N LYS A 104 -41.26 -28.64 28.85
CA LYS A 104 -42.65 -29.01 29.21
C LYS A 104 -43.55 -27.81 29.57
N SER A 105 -42.96 -26.72 30.08
CA SER A 105 -43.71 -25.50 30.48
C SER A 105 -43.76 -24.49 29.35
N ASP A 106 -44.94 -23.96 29.05
CA ASP A 106 -45.12 -22.88 28.07
C ASP A 106 -44.45 -21.58 28.50
N GLU A 107 -44.31 -21.30 29.79
CA GLU A 107 -43.58 -20.14 30.28
C GLU A 107 -42.07 -20.26 29.96
N SER A 108 -41.50 -21.46 30.12
CA SER A 108 -40.10 -21.74 29.76
C SER A 108 -39.86 -21.62 28.26
N ARG A 109 -40.80 -22.11 27.43
CA ARG A 109 -40.74 -21.97 25.96
C ARG A 109 -40.79 -20.50 25.54
N LYS A 110 -41.61 -19.70 26.21
CA LYS A 110 -41.74 -18.26 25.96
C LYS A 110 -40.43 -17.53 26.31
N LYS A 111 -39.83 -17.80 27.48
CA LYS A 111 -38.51 -17.26 27.87
C LYS A 111 -37.40 -17.64 26.88
N VAL A 112 -37.33 -18.89 26.42
CA VAL A 112 -36.35 -19.29 25.39
C VAL A 112 -36.58 -18.56 24.07
N THR A 113 -37.84 -18.35 23.68
CA THR A 113 -38.18 -17.59 22.47
C THR A 113 -37.78 -16.12 22.60
N GLU A 114 -37.96 -15.51 23.76
CA GLU A 114 -37.50 -14.14 24.05
C GLU A 114 -35.98 -14.03 24.02
N ILE A 115 -35.25 -15.00 24.60
CA ILE A 115 -33.78 -15.05 24.53
C ILE A 115 -33.31 -15.18 23.08
N PHE A 116 -33.93 -16.09 22.31
CA PHE A 116 -33.64 -16.28 20.89
C PHE A 116 -33.88 -14.99 20.09
N GLN A 117 -34.98 -14.29 20.36
CA GLN A 117 -35.30 -13.01 19.73
C GLN A 117 -34.33 -11.89 20.12
N LYS A 118 -33.92 -11.81 21.39
CA LYS A 118 -32.91 -10.84 21.87
C LYS A 118 -31.53 -11.09 21.25
N LEU A 119 -31.14 -12.36 21.11
CA LEU A 119 -29.91 -12.74 20.39
C LEU A 119 -29.99 -12.39 18.90
N HIS A 120 -31.20 -12.45 18.31
CA HIS A 120 -31.42 -12.08 16.91
C HIS A 120 -31.52 -10.56 16.68
N GLN A 121 -31.96 -9.79 17.68
CA GLN A 121 -32.03 -8.32 17.61
C GLN A 121 -30.67 -7.65 17.77
N ASN A 122 -29.75 -8.25 18.53
CA ASN A 122 -28.34 -7.85 18.53
C ASN A 122 -27.66 -8.37 17.27
N LYS A 123 -27.98 -7.76 16.12
CA LYS A 123 -27.20 -7.88 14.89
C LYS A 123 -25.85 -7.19 15.09
N ILE A 124 -25.03 -7.85 15.88
CA ILE A 124 -23.60 -7.64 16.04
C ILE A 124 -23.01 -7.28 14.66
N GLY A 125 -23.37 -7.94 13.55
CA GLY A 125 -22.81 -7.73 12.21
C GLY A 125 -22.86 -6.34 11.53
N GLU A 126 -23.77 -5.41 11.83
CA GLU A 126 -23.89 -4.15 11.04
C GLU A 126 -22.87 -3.08 11.48
N GLU A 127 -22.68 -2.92 12.80
CA GLU A 127 -21.72 -1.99 13.40
C GLU A 127 -20.26 -2.36 13.05
N TYR A 128 -19.92 -3.66 13.01
CA TYR A 128 -18.59 -4.10 12.55
C TYR A 128 -18.31 -3.75 11.09
N MET A 129 -19.34 -3.76 10.26
CA MET A 129 -19.17 -3.47 8.85
C MET A 129 -18.97 -1.97 8.61
N GLU A 130 -19.53 -1.10 9.45
CA GLU A 130 -19.19 0.33 9.43
C GLU A 130 -17.74 0.59 9.84
N ILE A 131 -17.25 -0.10 10.89
CA ILE A 131 -15.84 -0.03 11.30
C ILE A 131 -14.92 -0.52 10.18
N PHE A 132 -15.28 -1.63 9.53
CA PHE A 132 -14.56 -2.12 8.35
C PHE A 132 -14.54 -1.07 7.24
N ASP A 133 -15.70 -0.47 6.91
CA ASP A 133 -15.81 0.51 5.83
C ASP A 133 -14.86 1.71 6.07
N VAL A 134 -14.84 2.24 7.30
CA VAL A 134 -13.97 3.36 7.70
C VAL A 134 -12.49 2.98 7.62
N ASN A 135 -12.11 1.82 8.15
CA ASN A 135 -10.71 1.39 8.14
C ASN A 135 -10.22 1.03 6.74
N PHE A 136 -11.09 0.43 5.93
CA PHE A 136 -10.80 0.12 4.55
C PHE A 136 -10.56 1.40 3.73
N GLU A 137 -11.42 2.41 3.85
CA GLU A 137 -11.25 3.71 3.17
C GLU A 137 -9.99 4.48 3.62
N LYS A 138 -9.57 4.35 4.88
CA LYS A 138 -8.29 4.92 5.35
C LYS A 138 -7.09 4.34 4.62
N ILE A 139 -7.14 3.05 4.27
CA ILE A 139 -6.06 2.35 3.54
C ILE A 139 -6.22 2.61 2.03
N HIS A 140 -7.43 2.45 1.52
CA HIS A 140 -7.81 2.50 0.12
C HIS A 140 -8.57 3.79 -0.21
N HIS A 141 -7.84 4.90 -0.19
CA HIS A 141 -8.34 6.26 -0.35
C HIS A 141 -9.41 6.43 -1.44
N ASN A 142 -10.63 6.74 -1.01
CA ASN A 142 -11.83 7.01 -1.80
C ASN A 142 -12.29 5.84 -2.69
N PHE A 143 -12.01 4.60 -2.30
CA PHE A 143 -12.35 3.43 -3.11
C PHE A 143 -13.87 3.30 -3.37
N PHE A 144 -14.70 3.42 -2.33
CA PHE A 144 -16.15 3.33 -2.45
C PHE A 144 -16.72 4.49 -3.26
N GLU A 145 -16.18 5.69 -3.06
CA GLU A 145 -16.60 6.87 -3.83
C GLU A 145 -16.25 6.73 -5.32
N LYS A 146 -15.10 6.15 -5.66
CA LYS A 146 -14.75 5.84 -7.07
C LYS A 146 -15.73 4.83 -7.67
N LEU A 147 -16.10 3.78 -6.94
CA LEU A 147 -17.08 2.80 -7.42
C LEU A 147 -18.46 3.43 -7.64
N LYS A 148 -18.91 4.28 -6.71
CA LYS A 148 -20.18 5.02 -6.85
C LYS A 148 -20.16 6.00 -8.02
N ARG A 149 -19.02 6.61 -8.34
CA ARG A 149 -18.87 7.45 -9.54
C ARG A 149 -19.05 6.67 -10.84
N ILE A 150 -18.60 5.42 -10.88
CA ILE A 150 -18.79 4.53 -12.03
C ILE A 150 -20.26 4.11 -12.13
N ASN A 151 -20.84 3.69 -11.01
CA ASN A 151 -22.24 3.29 -10.96
C ASN A 151 -22.87 3.67 -9.61
N PRO A 152 -23.75 4.68 -9.55
CA PRO A 152 -24.34 5.15 -8.29
C PRO A 152 -25.32 4.14 -7.68
N THR A 153 -25.72 3.10 -8.41
CA THR A 153 -26.66 2.06 -7.93
C THR A 153 -26.01 0.99 -7.05
N PHE A 154 -24.72 1.15 -6.70
CA PHE A 154 -24.06 0.24 -5.78
C PHE A 154 -24.70 0.33 -4.39
N THR A 155 -25.13 -0.82 -3.90
CA THR A 155 -25.53 -0.98 -2.49
C THR A 155 -24.29 -1.08 -1.60
N GLN A 156 -24.41 -0.74 -0.31
CA GLN A 156 -23.31 -0.86 0.64
C GLN A 156 -22.74 -2.29 0.70
N ARG A 157 -23.61 -3.30 0.57
CA ARG A 157 -23.19 -4.71 0.54
C ARG A 157 -22.35 -5.05 -0.69
N GLU A 158 -22.66 -4.47 -1.84
CA GLU A 158 -21.87 -4.66 -3.07
C GLU A 158 -20.54 -3.91 -3.01
N LEU A 159 -20.49 -2.73 -2.38
CA LEU A 159 -19.25 -2.01 -2.12
C LEU A 159 -18.30 -2.82 -1.24
N ARG A 160 -18.82 -3.38 -0.13
CA ARG A 160 -18.08 -4.28 0.75
C ARG A 160 -17.60 -5.54 0.02
N LEU A 161 -18.43 -6.11 -0.85
CA LEU A 161 -18.00 -7.21 -1.71
C LEU A 161 -16.79 -6.81 -2.58
N CYS A 162 -16.83 -5.64 -3.22
CA CYS A 162 -15.68 -5.15 -4.01
C CYS A 162 -14.43 -4.98 -3.16
N ALA A 163 -14.56 -4.47 -1.92
CA ALA A 163 -13.44 -4.36 -0.99
C ALA A 163 -12.82 -5.72 -0.67
N PHE A 164 -13.64 -6.73 -0.33
CA PHE A 164 -13.12 -8.07 -0.06
C PHE A 164 -12.47 -8.74 -1.28
N ILE A 165 -13.00 -8.50 -2.48
CA ILE A 165 -12.38 -8.99 -3.73
C ILE A 165 -11.02 -8.33 -3.94
N LYS A 166 -10.91 -7.02 -3.70
CA LYS A 166 -9.67 -6.26 -3.81
C LYS A 166 -8.62 -6.68 -2.77
N MET A 167 -9.06 -7.13 -1.60
CA MET A 167 -8.21 -7.76 -0.59
C MET A 167 -7.83 -9.20 -0.94
N ASN A 168 -8.15 -9.66 -2.15
CA ASN A 168 -7.87 -11.00 -2.66
C ASN A 168 -8.44 -12.13 -1.79
N MET A 169 -9.59 -11.91 -1.15
CA MET A 169 -10.23 -12.92 -0.30
C MET A 169 -10.92 -13.99 -1.13
N LEU A 170 -10.87 -15.24 -0.66
CA LEU A 170 -11.51 -16.38 -1.32
C LEU A 170 -13.04 -16.30 -1.16
N ASN A 171 -13.79 -16.80 -2.15
CA ASN A 171 -15.25 -16.80 -2.11
C ASN A 171 -15.83 -17.46 -0.83
N LYS A 172 -15.15 -18.48 -0.29
CA LYS A 172 -15.52 -19.14 0.97
C LYS A 172 -15.40 -18.21 2.18
N GLU A 173 -14.35 -17.39 2.22
CA GLU A 173 -14.11 -16.42 3.28
C GLU A 173 -15.12 -15.27 3.19
N ILE A 174 -15.31 -14.73 1.98
CA ILE A 174 -16.31 -13.70 1.70
C ILE A 174 -17.71 -14.17 2.09
N SER A 175 -18.05 -15.43 1.82
CA SER A 175 -19.36 -16.01 2.17
C SER A 175 -19.62 -15.98 3.68
N SER A 176 -18.58 -16.23 4.47
CA SER A 176 -18.63 -16.22 5.94
C SER A 176 -18.81 -14.79 6.48
N LEU A 177 -18.11 -13.82 5.87
CA LEU A 177 -18.18 -12.40 6.21
C LEU A 177 -19.53 -11.77 5.86
N LEU A 178 -19.99 -11.98 4.63
CA LEU A 178 -21.25 -11.43 4.14
C LEU A 178 -22.47 -12.25 4.56
N ASN A 179 -22.29 -13.36 5.29
CA ASN A 179 -23.37 -14.24 5.75
C ASN A 179 -24.30 -14.71 4.61
N ILE A 180 -23.71 -15.19 3.52
CA ILE A 180 -24.42 -15.77 2.37
C ILE A 180 -23.71 -17.06 1.95
N SER A 181 -24.35 -17.87 1.11
CA SER A 181 -23.68 -19.05 0.56
C SER A 181 -22.55 -18.64 -0.40
N THR A 182 -21.58 -19.53 -0.61
CA THR A 182 -20.53 -19.36 -1.64
C THR A 182 -21.14 -19.08 -3.01
N ARG A 183 -22.19 -19.81 -3.38
CA ARG A 183 -22.98 -19.57 -4.61
C ARG A 183 -23.63 -18.18 -4.63
N GLY A 184 -24.05 -17.68 -3.46
CA GLY A 184 -24.53 -16.31 -3.28
C GLY A 184 -23.44 -15.27 -3.55
N VAL A 185 -22.20 -15.53 -3.13
CA VAL A 185 -21.03 -14.68 -3.44
C VAL A 185 -20.77 -14.67 -4.94
N GLU A 186 -20.73 -15.83 -5.59
CA GLU A 186 -20.55 -15.94 -7.05
C GLU A 186 -21.61 -15.15 -7.82
N SER A 187 -22.87 -15.28 -7.43
CA SER A 187 -23.97 -14.51 -8.00
C SER A 187 -23.80 -13.00 -7.78
N ALA A 188 -23.32 -12.59 -6.62
CA ALA A 188 -23.05 -11.19 -6.32
C ALA A 188 -21.87 -10.64 -7.13
N ARG A 189 -20.78 -11.42 -7.29
CA ARG A 189 -19.63 -11.08 -8.15
C ARG A 189 -20.09 -10.86 -9.58
N TYR A 190 -20.93 -11.74 -10.11
CA TYR A 190 -21.52 -11.59 -11.44
C TYR A 190 -22.30 -10.27 -11.60
N ARG A 191 -23.12 -9.90 -10.60
CA ARG A 191 -23.87 -8.63 -10.63
C ARG A 191 -22.94 -7.41 -10.58
N VAL A 192 -21.96 -7.42 -9.68
CA VAL A 192 -20.94 -6.36 -9.60
C VAL A 192 -20.19 -6.22 -10.92
N ARG A 193 -19.75 -7.34 -11.50
CA ARG A 193 -19.07 -7.38 -12.79
C ARG A 193 -19.91 -6.72 -13.89
N LYS A 194 -21.21 -7.01 -13.95
CA LYS A 194 -22.13 -6.34 -14.88
C LYS A 194 -22.26 -4.85 -14.60
N LYS A 195 -22.35 -4.43 -13.33
CA LYS A 195 -22.42 -3.01 -12.94
C LYS A 195 -21.16 -2.22 -13.31
N LEU A 196 -20.00 -2.87 -13.33
CA LEU A 196 -18.69 -2.30 -13.72
C LEU A 196 -18.36 -2.51 -15.21
N ASN A 197 -19.20 -3.20 -15.96
CA ASN A 197 -18.99 -3.54 -17.36
C ASN A 197 -17.68 -4.30 -17.65
N VAL A 198 -17.31 -5.25 -16.78
CA VAL A 198 -16.08 -6.06 -16.92
C VAL A 198 -16.40 -7.43 -17.53
N THR A 199 -15.58 -7.94 -18.46
CA THR A 199 -15.90 -9.13 -19.25
C THR A 199 -15.60 -10.48 -18.56
N HIS A 200 -14.64 -10.54 -17.62
CA HIS A 200 -14.22 -11.77 -16.92
C HIS A 200 -13.95 -11.56 -15.42
N ASP A 201 -13.90 -12.66 -14.65
CA ASP A 201 -13.71 -12.62 -13.19
C ASP A 201 -12.26 -12.27 -12.79
N ASP A 202 -11.25 -12.79 -13.47
CA ASP A 202 -9.85 -12.38 -13.27
C ASP A 202 -9.67 -10.88 -13.60
N ASN A 203 -10.40 -10.42 -14.62
CA ASN A 203 -10.43 -9.01 -14.98
C ASN A 203 -11.12 -8.15 -13.92
N LEU A 204 -12.06 -8.69 -13.13
CA LEU A 204 -12.70 -7.96 -12.04
C LEU A 204 -11.70 -7.67 -10.91
N VAL A 205 -10.89 -8.66 -10.53
CA VAL A 205 -9.85 -8.47 -9.50
C VAL A 205 -8.85 -7.42 -9.97
N ALA A 206 -8.29 -7.59 -11.17
CA ALA A 206 -7.34 -6.64 -11.75
C ALA A 206 -7.94 -5.23 -11.91
N PHE A 207 -9.22 -5.12 -12.26
CA PHE A 207 -9.91 -3.83 -12.36
C PHE A 207 -9.98 -3.13 -10.99
N LEU A 208 -10.39 -3.84 -9.94
CA LEU A 208 -10.52 -3.28 -8.59
C LEU A 208 -9.16 -2.94 -7.96
N GLU A 209 -8.11 -3.73 -8.25
CA GLU A 209 -6.74 -3.42 -7.84
C GLU A 209 -6.24 -2.11 -8.44
N ASN A 210 -6.48 -1.90 -9.74
CA ASN A 210 -6.02 -0.71 -10.45
C ASN A 210 -6.82 0.55 -10.13
N LEU A 211 -7.97 0.44 -9.45
CA LEU A 211 -8.82 1.58 -9.07
C LEU A 211 -8.13 2.57 -8.11
N ASP A 212 -7.08 2.15 -7.40
CA ASP A 212 -6.36 2.96 -6.41
C ASP A 212 -5.06 3.57 -6.89
N LYS A 213 -4.55 3.13 -8.04
CA LYS A 213 -3.31 3.70 -8.58
C LYS A 213 -3.61 5.13 -9.02
N LYS A 214 -3.05 6.11 -8.28
CA LYS A 214 -3.04 7.53 -8.66
C LYS A 214 -2.62 7.63 -10.14
N LYS A 215 -3.50 8.21 -10.97
CA LYS A 215 -3.02 9.06 -12.06
C LYS A 215 -2.51 10.36 -11.45
#